data_AF-A0A497P8L9-F1
#
_entry.id   AF-A0A497P8L9-F1
#
_cell.length_a   1.000
_cell.length_b   1.000
_cell.length_c   1.000
_cell.angle_alpha   90.00
_cell.angle_beta   90.00
_cell.angle_gamma   90.00
#
_symmetry.space_group_name_H-M   'P 1'
#
loop_
_entity.id
_entity.type
_entity.pdbx_description
1 polymer ?
#
loop_
_entity_poly.entity_id
_entity_poly.type
_entity_poly.pdbx_seq_one_letter_code
_entity_poly.pdbx_strand_id
1 'polypeptide(L)'
;NNPEGGKNMSRSKSKGKLESKSHGIKGFMLVLRCRRLKTKLQKLLDAVNDIVKDLPDGRLLKLERRRFKQVSKGREYEYEYVELFEGYGGNKRLLKRWNAEKVPPEVLQLVEIERFFCELKGELLKIRFLVEKLLEESGACG
;
A
#
# COMPACT_ATOMS: atom_id res chain seq x y z
N ASN A 1 -54.70 -8.47 -61.77
CA ASN A 1 -54.68 -9.90 -61.36
C ASN A 1 -53.62 -10.11 -60.29
N ASN A 2 -54.05 -10.18 -59.04
CA ASN A 2 -53.23 -10.65 -57.92
C ASN A 2 -52.78 -12.09 -58.17
N PRO A 3 -51.68 -12.50 -57.53
CA PRO A 3 -51.81 -13.62 -56.61
C PRO A 3 -51.12 -13.37 -55.27
N GLU A 4 -51.88 -13.58 -54.21
CA GLU A 4 -51.35 -13.97 -52.89
C GLU A 4 -51.09 -15.48 -52.89
N GLY A 5 -50.17 -15.93 -52.03
CA GLY A 5 -50.13 -17.34 -51.60
C GLY A 5 -48.72 -17.89 -51.37
N GLY A 6 -48.19 -17.73 -50.16
CA GLY A 6 -46.87 -18.23 -49.76
C GLY A 6 -46.80 -19.73 -49.41
N LYS A 7 -45.58 -20.23 -49.22
CA LYS A 7 -45.22 -21.33 -48.30
C LYS A 7 -43.71 -21.38 -48.03
N ASN A 8 -43.37 -21.48 -46.74
CA ASN A 8 -42.03 -21.56 -46.14
C ASN A 8 -41.21 -22.78 -46.58
N MET A 9 -39.87 -22.65 -46.67
CA MET A 9 -38.92 -23.27 -45.72
C MET A 9 -37.45 -23.22 -46.17
N SER A 10 -36.62 -22.66 -45.29
CA SER A 10 -35.38 -23.25 -44.75
C SER A 10 -34.03 -23.10 -45.49
N ARG A 11 -33.01 -22.93 -44.62
CA ARG A 11 -31.57 -23.20 -44.76
C ARG A 11 -30.65 -22.03 -45.14
N SER A 12 -30.35 -21.26 -44.10
CA SER A 12 -29.02 -21.22 -43.47
C SER A 12 -27.80 -21.41 -44.38
N LYS A 13 -27.10 -20.30 -44.67
CA LYS A 13 -25.64 -20.32 -44.87
C LYS A 13 -24.99 -19.41 -43.83
N SER A 14 -24.33 -20.09 -42.91
CA SER A 14 -23.56 -19.61 -41.78
C SER A 14 -22.50 -18.57 -42.19
N LYS A 15 -22.64 -17.34 -41.68
CA LYS A 15 -21.48 -16.45 -41.51
C LYS A 15 -20.54 -17.13 -40.51
N GLY A 16 -19.39 -17.59 -40.99
CA GLY A 16 -18.31 -18.12 -40.17
C GLY A 16 -17.90 -17.07 -39.15
N LYS A 17 -18.39 -17.23 -37.93
CA LYS A 17 -17.93 -16.50 -36.76
C LYS A 17 -16.58 -17.13 -36.42
N LEU A 18 -15.50 -16.43 -36.79
CA LEU A 18 -14.16 -16.73 -36.28
C LEU A 18 -14.23 -16.52 -34.75
N GLU A 19 -14.50 -17.61 -34.03
CA GLU A 19 -14.19 -17.67 -32.61
C GLU A 19 -12.68 -17.69 -32.49
N SER A 20 -12.09 -16.51 -32.26
CA SER A 20 -10.77 -16.46 -31.66
C SER A 20 -10.89 -17.08 -30.27
N LYS A 21 -10.56 -18.36 -30.17
CA LYS A 21 -10.29 -19.00 -28.88
C LYS A 21 -9.06 -18.32 -28.30
N SER A 22 -9.26 -17.21 -27.60
CA SER A 22 -8.24 -16.68 -26.71
C SER A 22 -7.98 -17.78 -25.66
N HIS A 23 -6.88 -18.50 -25.83
CA HIS A 23 -6.31 -19.34 -24.77
C HIS A 23 -5.61 -18.44 -23.74
N GLY A 24 -6.34 -17.41 -23.29
CA GLY A 24 -5.91 -16.52 -22.23
C GLY A 24 -6.21 -17.16 -20.87
N ILE A 25 -5.15 -17.45 -20.12
CA ILE A 25 -5.12 -17.40 -18.66
C ILE A 25 -6.19 -18.30 -17.97
N LYS A 26 -6.29 -19.58 -18.36
CA LYS A 26 -7.12 -20.54 -17.60
C LYS A 26 -6.47 -20.98 -16.27
N GLY A 27 -5.15 -20.81 -16.12
CA GLY A 27 -4.41 -21.25 -14.93
C GLY A 27 -4.72 -20.43 -13.67
N PHE A 28 -4.77 -19.09 -13.77
CA PHE A 28 -5.00 -18.22 -12.61
C PHE A 28 -6.48 -18.24 -12.16
N MET A 29 -7.42 -18.24 -13.09
CA MET A 29 -8.86 -18.34 -12.77
C MET A 29 -9.25 -19.66 -12.07
N LEU A 30 -8.51 -20.75 -12.30
CA LEU A 30 -8.84 -22.05 -11.72
C LEU A 30 -8.46 -22.15 -10.23
N VAL A 31 -7.36 -21.50 -9.81
CA VAL A 31 -6.84 -21.56 -8.42
C VAL A 31 -7.82 -20.94 -7.42
N LEU A 32 -8.53 -19.90 -7.81
CA LEU A 32 -9.37 -19.11 -6.91
C LEU A 32 -10.84 -19.57 -6.82
N ARG A 33 -11.27 -20.56 -7.61
CA ARG A 33 -12.57 -21.23 -7.41
C ARG A 33 -12.60 -22.13 -6.17
N CYS A 34 -11.45 -22.40 -5.56
CA CYS A 34 -11.35 -23.20 -4.35
C CYS A 34 -11.92 -22.42 -3.14
N ARG A 35 -13.14 -22.79 -2.70
CA ARG A 35 -13.80 -22.22 -1.51
C ARG A 35 -12.88 -22.17 -0.29
N ARG A 36 -12.05 -23.21 -0.10
CA ARG A 36 -11.07 -23.30 1.00
C ARG A 36 -10.00 -22.21 0.92
N LEU A 37 -9.52 -21.88 -0.27
CA LEU A 37 -8.54 -20.81 -0.47
C LEU A 37 -9.16 -19.44 -0.21
N LYS A 38 -10.37 -19.18 -0.72
CA LYS A 38 -11.13 -17.95 -0.45
C LYS A 38 -11.30 -17.70 1.04
N THR A 39 -11.74 -18.71 1.79
CA THR A 39 -11.90 -18.58 3.26
C THR A 39 -10.58 -18.28 3.96
N LYS A 40 -9.46 -18.86 3.52
CA LYS A 40 -8.13 -18.55 4.09
C LYS A 40 -7.70 -17.12 3.78
N LEU A 41 -7.92 -16.65 2.55
CA LEU A 41 -7.62 -15.28 2.15
C LEU A 41 -8.47 -14.27 2.94
N GLN A 42 -9.76 -14.54 3.13
CA GLN A 42 -10.62 -13.68 3.94
C GLN A 42 -10.13 -13.60 5.40
N LYS A 43 -9.80 -14.74 6.02
CA LYS A 43 -9.25 -14.75 7.39
C LYS A 43 -7.95 -13.99 7.51
N LEU A 44 -7.08 -14.07 6.49
CA LEU A 44 -5.85 -13.29 6.45
C LEU A 44 -6.14 -11.79 6.33
N LEU A 45 -7.10 -11.40 5.48
CA LEU A 45 -7.52 -10.02 5.33
C LEU A 45 -8.07 -9.45 6.65
N ASP A 46 -8.92 -10.20 7.33
CA ASP A 46 -9.50 -9.81 8.62
C ASP A 46 -8.38 -9.61 9.67
N ALA A 47 -7.46 -10.56 9.79
CA ALA A 47 -6.34 -10.47 10.73
C ALA A 47 -5.41 -9.28 10.42
N VAL A 48 -5.14 -9.01 9.13
CA VAL A 48 -4.33 -7.85 8.73
C VAL A 48 -5.05 -6.55 9.06
N ASN A 49 -6.36 -6.46 8.82
CA ASN A 49 -7.15 -5.27 9.15
C ASN A 49 -7.18 -5.00 10.65
N ASP A 50 -7.33 -6.04 11.48
CA ASP A 50 -7.28 -5.93 12.93
C ASP A 50 -5.92 -5.37 13.40
N ILE A 51 -4.81 -5.94 12.90
CA ILE A 51 -3.47 -5.46 13.26
C ILE A 51 -3.26 -4.01 12.81
N VAL A 52 -3.62 -3.68 11.56
CA VAL A 52 -3.42 -2.31 11.02
C VAL A 52 -4.21 -1.27 11.80
N LYS A 53 -5.41 -1.63 12.30
CA LYS A 53 -6.25 -0.75 13.11
C LYS A 53 -5.62 -0.43 14.46
N ASP A 54 -4.94 -1.39 15.07
CA ASP A 54 -4.32 -1.25 16.37
C ASP A 54 -2.90 -0.63 16.31
N LEU A 55 -2.26 -0.65 15.13
CA LEU A 55 -0.96 -0.01 14.95
C LEU A 55 -1.08 1.52 14.88
N PRO A 56 -0.23 2.25 15.64
CA PRO A 56 -0.24 3.70 15.62
C PRO A 56 0.02 4.25 14.22
N ASP A 57 -0.61 5.36 13.88
CA ASP A 57 -0.19 6.18 12.76
C ASP A 57 1.15 6.82 13.12
N GLY A 58 2.24 6.19 12.66
CA GLY A 58 3.57 6.68 12.93
C GLY A 58 3.77 8.12 12.43
N ARG A 59 4.34 8.96 13.28
CA ARG A 59 4.53 10.41 13.15
C ARG A 59 5.83 10.79 12.41
N LEU A 60 6.49 9.79 11.81
CA LEU A 60 7.77 9.88 11.10
C LEU A 60 8.74 10.84 11.78
N LEU A 61 9.30 10.39 12.89
CA LEU A 61 10.31 11.14 13.62
C LEU A 61 11.63 11.16 12.85
N LYS A 62 12.26 12.33 12.76
CA LYS A 62 13.55 12.50 12.09
C LYS A 62 14.49 13.35 12.94
N LEU A 63 15.75 12.90 13.06
CA LEU A 63 16.82 13.68 13.64
C LEU A 63 17.66 14.33 12.55
N GLU A 64 17.99 15.61 12.70
CA GLU A 64 18.93 16.33 11.85
C GLU A 64 20.03 16.94 12.71
N ARG A 65 21.29 16.64 12.37
CA ARG A 65 22.46 17.26 13.01
C ARG A 65 22.84 18.52 12.23
N ARG A 66 23.01 19.64 12.94
CA ARG A 66 23.34 20.94 12.37
C ARG A 66 24.55 21.54 13.05
N ARG A 67 25.40 22.18 12.25
CA ARG A 67 26.55 22.96 12.73
C ARG A 67 26.30 24.43 12.48
N PHE A 68 26.67 25.24 13.44
CA PHE A 68 26.52 26.68 13.40
C PHE A 68 27.81 27.34 13.86
N LYS A 69 28.29 28.30 13.07
CA LYS A 69 29.49 29.09 13.38
C LYS A 69 29.06 30.49 13.79
N GLN A 70 29.53 30.93 14.94
CA GLN A 70 29.30 32.28 15.44
C GLN A 70 30.62 32.98 15.70
N VAL A 71 30.79 34.17 15.11
CA VAL A 71 31.94 35.02 15.43
C VAL A 71 31.52 36.03 16.49
N SER A 72 32.25 36.07 17.61
CA SER A 72 32.01 37.03 18.69
C SER A 72 33.35 37.47 19.30
N LYS A 73 33.54 38.78 19.45
CA LYS A 73 34.78 39.40 19.98
C LYS A 73 36.07 38.89 19.30
N GLY A 74 36.04 38.73 17.98
CA GLY A 74 37.20 38.26 17.20
C GLY A 74 37.55 36.78 17.35
N ARG A 75 36.69 35.97 18.00
CA ARG A 75 36.83 34.52 18.09
C ARG A 75 35.68 33.83 17.36
N GLU A 76 35.99 32.77 16.62
CA GLU A 76 35.00 31.89 15.99
C GLU A 76 34.66 30.75 16.94
N TYR A 77 33.37 30.55 17.17
CA TYR A 77 32.83 29.46 17.96
C TYR A 77 32.02 28.55 17.04
N GLU A 78 32.34 27.25 17.06
CA GLU A 78 31.57 26.24 16.35
C GLU A 78 30.68 25.50 17.35
N TYR A 79 29.39 25.47 17.06
CA TYR A 79 28.38 24.79 17.86
C TYR A 79 27.72 23.71 17.04
N GLU A 80 27.45 22.57 17.68
CA GLU A 80 26.74 21.46 17.06
C GLU A 80 25.48 21.11 17.84
N TYR A 81 24.38 21.04 17.11
CA TYR A 81 23.05 20.76 17.66
C TYR A 81 22.40 19.61 16.89
N VAL A 82 21.52 18.90 17.58
CA VAL A 82 20.63 17.90 16.98
C VAL A 82 19.19 18.37 17.15
N GLU A 83 18.43 18.32 16.07
CA GLU A 83 17.03 18.73 16.00
C GLU A 83 16.14 17.52 15.71
N LEU A 84 15.10 17.34 16.53
CA LEU A 84 14.04 16.35 16.31
C LEU A 84 12.87 17.02 15.62
N PHE A 85 12.50 16.46 14.46
CA PHE A 85 11.34 16.82 13.69
C PHE A 85 10.30 15.70 13.71
N GLU A 86 9.04 16.10 13.65
CA GLU A 86 7.87 15.25 13.40
C GLU A 86 7.24 15.72 12.08
N GLY A 87 6.76 14.80 11.23
CA GLY A 87 6.13 15.22 9.99
C GLY A 87 5.40 14.12 9.25
N TYR A 88 4.46 14.50 8.40
CA TYR A 88 3.81 13.60 7.47
C TYR A 88 3.60 14.35 6.15
N GLY A 89 4.16 13.82 5.05
CA GLY A 89 4.18 14.52 3.77
C GLY A 89 5.04 15.79 3.77
N GLY A 90 4.49 16.90 3.24
CA GLY A 90 5.20 18.19 3.09
C GLY A 90 5.33 19.04 4.37
N ASN A 91 4.61 18.70 5.44
CA ASN A 91 4.62 19.45 6.70
C ASN A 91 5.59 18.82 7.70
N LYS A 92 6.53 19.63 8.19
CA LYS A 92 7.47 19.27 9.25
C LYS A 92 7.33 20.23 10.42
N ARG A 93 7.28 19.69 11.64
CA ARG A 93 7.25 20.42 12.90
C ARG A 93 8.53 20.14 13.67
N LEU A 94 9.25 21.19 14.06
CA LEU A 94 10.35 21.06 15.01
C LEU A 94 9.77 20.76 16.39
N LEU A 95 10.14 19.62 16.97
CA LEU A 95 9.72 19.24 18.31
C LEU A 95 10.70 19.70 19.38
N LYS A 96 12.00 19.49 19.14
CA LYS A 96 13.03 19.78 20.14
C LYS A 96 14.43 19.91 19.54
N ARG A 97 15.30 20.62 20.24
CA ARG A 97 16.73 20.77 19.93
C ARG A 97 17.56 20.45 21.16
N TRP A 98 18.67 19.75 20.96
CA TRP A 98 19.69 19.50 21.98
C TRP A 98 21.06 19.91 21.46
N ASN A 99 22.00 20.16 22.36
CA ASN A 99 23.42 20.08 22.02
C ASN A 99 23.73 18.62 21.60
N ALA A 100 24.56 18.43 20.57
CA ALA A 100 24.86 17.10 20.04
C ALA A 100 25.43 16.12 21.08
N GLU A 101 26.16 16.61 22.09
CA GLU A 101 26.73 15.80 23.16
C GLU A 101 25.70 15.37 24.22
N LYS A 102 24.49 15.94 24.19
CA LYS A 102 23.46 15.80 25.24
C LYS A 102 22.15 15.21 24.71
N VAL A 103 22.17 14.51 23.59
CA VAL A 103 20.98 13.83 23.06
C VAL A 103 20.70 12.59 23.93
N PRO A 104 19.51 12.48 24.54
CA PRO A 104 19.18 11.29 25.34
C PRO A 104 19.11 10.03 24.46
N PRO A 105 19.74 8.91 24.85
CA PRO A 105 19.69 7.66 24.10
C PRO A 105 18.27 7.15 23.83
N GLU A 106 17.34 7.42 24.75
CA GLU A 106 15.92 7.04 24.64
C GLU A 106 15.26 7.69 23.42
N VAL A 107 15.69 8.90 23.03
CA VAL A 107 15.18 9.57 21.83
C VAL A 107 15.57 8.80 20.57
N LEU A 108 16.79 8.25 20.52
CA LEU A 108 17.24 7.44 19.39
C LEU A 108 16.41 6.16 19.27
N GLN A 109 16.17 5.49 20.40
CA GLN A 109 15.32 4.28 20.44
C GLN A 109 13.89 4.57 20.00
N LEU A 110 13.31 5.69 20.44
CA LEU A 110 11.96 6.08 20.03
C LEU A 110 11.86 6.33 18.52
N VAL A 111 12.86 6.97 17.92
CA VAL A 111 12.92 7.19 16.46
C VAL A 111 12.97 5.85 15.72
N GLU A 112 13.77 4.89 16.20
CA GLU A 112 13.85 3.55 15.61
C GLU A 112 12.53 2.77 15.75
N ILE A 113 11.92 2.77 16.93
CA ILE A 113 10.63 2.13 17.18
C ILE A 113 9.56 2.71 16.25
N GLU A 114 9.51 4.04 16.13
CA GLU A 114 8.55 4.71 15.25
C GLU A 114 8.75 4.31 13.79
N ARG A 115 10.02 4.24 13.35
CA ARG A 115 10.35 3.78 12.01
C ARG A 115 9.86 2.34 11.79
N PHE A 116 10.07 1.44 12.75
CA PHE A 116 9.59 0.06 12.65
C PHE A 116 8.06 -0.01 12.57
N PHE A 117 7.32 0.81 13.33
CA PHE A 117 5.87 0.88 13.22
C PHE A 117 5.41 1.34 11.84
N CYS A 118 6.04 2.38 11.28
CA CYS A 118 5.77 2.85 9.93
C CYS A 118 6.03 1.77 8.87
N GLU A 119 7.19 1.11 8.93
CA GLU A 119 7.57 0.05 8.00
C GLU A 119 6.60 -1.14 8.09
N LEU A 120 6.31 -1.62 9.31
CA LEU A 120 5.37 -2.71 9.53
C LEU A 120 3.96 -2.37 9.00
N LYS A 121 3.45 -1.17 9.30
CA LYS A 121 2.13 -0.73 8.81
C LYS A 121 2.13 -0.67 7.28
N GLY A 122 3.19 -0.17 6.66
CA GLY A 122 3.36 -0.14 5.21
C GLY A 122 3.34 -1.54 4.57
N GLU A 123 4.06 -2.50 5.14
CA GLU A 123 4.07 -3.88 4.66
C GLU A 123 2.70 -4.56 4.81
N LEU A 124 2.02 -4.35 5.94
CA LEU A 124 0.67 -4.88 6.16
C LEU A 124 -0.34 -4.31 5.15
N LEU A 125 -0.25 -3.03 4.81
CA LEU A 125 -1.10 -2.41 3.78
C LEU A 125 -0.84 -3.00 2.39
N LYS A 126 0.41 -3.35 2.05
CA LYS A 126 0.73 -4.07 0.80
C LYS A 126 0.12 -5.47 0.78
N ILE A 127 0.23 -6.21 1.88
CA ILE A 127 -0.38 -7.54 2.02
C ILE A 127 -1.90 -7.43 1.87
N ARG A 128 -2.52 -6.48 2.57
CA ARG A 128 -3.95 -6.18 2.45
C ARG A 128 -4.36 -5.98 1.00
N PHE A 129 -3.68 -5.07 0.30
CA PHE A 129 -3.95 -4.79 -1.12
C PHE A 129 -3.84 -6.05 -1.99
N LEU A 130 -2.78 -6.85 -1.81
CA LEU A 130 -2.62 -8.10 -2.56
C LEU A 130 -3.77 -9.08 -2.32
N VAL A 131 -4.18 -9.25 -1.06
CA VAL A 131 -5.26 -10.18 -0.69
C VAL A 131 -6.60 -9.69 -1.23
N GLU A 132 -6.89 -8.39 -1.13
CA GLU A 132 -8.07 -7.76 -1.73
C GLU A 132 -8.11 -8.04 -3.25
N LYS A 133 -6.99 -7.83 -3.97
CA LYS A 133 -6.90 -8.12 -5.41
C LYS A 133 -7.12 -9.59 -5.75
N LEU A 134 -6.56 -10.51 -4.96
CA LEU A 134 -6.80 -11.94 -5.15
C LEU A 134 -8.26 -12.33 -4.91
N LEU A 135 -8.93 -11.69 -3.95
CA LEU A 135 -10.36 -11.92 -3.69
C LEU A 135 -11.24 -11.33 -4.79
N GLU A 136 -10.95 -10.11 -5.26
CA GLU A 136 -11.65 -9.48 -6.41
C GLU A 136 -11.59 -10.37 -7.65
N GLU A 137 -10.39 -10.80 -8.07
CA GLU A 137 -10.18 -11.70 -9.21
C GLU A 137 -10.82 -13.08 -9.02
N SER A 138 -11.12 -13.47 -7.78
CA SER A 138 -11.84 -14.71 -7.48
C SER A 138 -13.36 -14.64 -7.73
N GLY A 139 -13.88 -13.46 -8.11
CA GLY A 139 -15.31 -13.19 -8.25
C GLY A 139 -16.00 -12.87 -6.92
N ALA A 140 -15.31 -12.20 -5.99
CA ALA A 140 -15.91 -11.71 -4.74
C ALA A 140 -16.60 -10.33 -4.88
N CYS A 141 -16.58 -9.74 -6.08
CA CYS A 141 -17.39 -8.57 -6.42
C CYS A 141 -18.48 -8.99 -7.41
N GLY A 142 -19.60 -9.45 -6.87
CA GLY A 142 -20.87 -9.67 -7.54
C GLY A 142 -21.99 -9.19 -6.62
#